data_AF-A0A7X3LAK3-F1
#
_entry.id   AF-A0A7X3LAK3-F1
#
_cell.length_a   1.000
_cell.length_b   1.000
_cell.length_c   1.000
_cell.angle_alpha   90.00
_cell.angle_beta   90.00
_cell.angle_gamma   90.00
#
_symmetry.space_group_name_H-M   'P 1'
#
loop_
_entity.id
_entity.type
_entity.pdbx_description
1 polymer ?
#
loop_
_entity_poly.entity_id
_entity_poly.type
_entity_poly.pdbx_seq_one_letter_code
_entity_poly.pdbx_strand_id
1 'polypeptide(L)'
;MTARYCIDPLDPYAEAQVLVTYREGRPLPTLTAVLDCQGRDLLPDLSEACIRILQLEIAVYYGPGDPFAWALNAVDVVAAPAAAPAAA
;
A
#
# COMPACT_ATOMS: atom_id res chain seq x y z
N MET A 1 -18.73 -5.48 -1.38
CA MET A 1 -17.52 -5.36 -0.53
C MET A 1 -16.65 -6.56 -0.87
N THR A 2 -15.35 -6.33 -1.04
CA THR A 2 -14.39 -7.35 -1.51
C THR A 2 -13.36 -7.57 -0.41
N ALA A 3 -12.86 -8.80 -0.27
CA ALA A 3 -11.82 -9.15 0.69
C ALA A 3 -10.61 -9.77 -0.01
N ARG A 4 -9.40 -9.36 0.36
CA ARG A 4 -8.13 -9.86 -0.18
C ARG A 4 -7.10 -9.99 0.93
N TYR A 5 -6.24 -11.00 0.81
CA TYR A 5 -5.04 -11.07 1.63
C TYR A 5 -4.00 -10.11 1.05
N CYS A 6 -3.41 -9.32 1.94
CA CYS A 6 -2.33 -8.39 1.66
C CYS A 6 -1.19 -8.61 2.64
N ILE A 7 0.00 -8.15 2.29
CA ILE A 7 1.14 -8.16 3.22
C ILE A 7 0.81 -7.26 4.42
N ASP A 8 1.13 -7.72 5.63
CA ASP A 8 0.97 -6.90 6.83
C ASP A 8 1.92 -5.69 6.76
N PRO A 9 1.41 -4.46 6.68
CA PRO A 9 2.26 -3.27 6.57
C PRO A 9 3.02 -2.95 7.86
N LEU A 10 2.73 -3.64 8.97
CA LEU A 10 3.45 -3.54 10.23
C LEU A 10 4.56 -4.60 10.35
N ASP A 11 4.59 -5.60 9.46
CA ASP A 11 5.64 -6.61 9.43
C ASP A 11 6.82 -6.14 8.55
N PRO A 12 7.97 -5.77 9.14
CA PRO A 12 9.13 -5.31 8.38
C PRO A 12 9.76 -6.40 7.51
N TYR A 13 9.42 -7.68 7.74
CA TYR A 13 9.96 -8.82 6.99
C TYR A 13 9.02 -9.32 5.89
N ALA A 14 7.80 -8.79 5.80
CA ALA A 14 6.78 -9.19 4.83
C ALA A 14 6.45 -10.71 4.86
N GLU A 15 6.52 -11.34 6.02
CA GLU A 15 6.19 -12.75 6.25
C GLU A 15 4.73 -12.93 6.69
N ALA A 16 4.15 -11.91 7.33
CA ALA A 16 2.77 -11.88 7.79
C ALA A 16 1.82 -11.30 6.75
N GLN A 17 0.56 -11.75 6.81
CA GLN A 17 -0.53 -11.26 5.98
C GLN A 17 -1.71 -10.81 6.82
N VAL A 18 -2.44 -9.83 6.30
CA VAL A 18 -3.70 -9.32 6.84
C VAL A 18 -4.82 -9.55 5.84
N LEU A 19 -6.04 -9.77 6.33
CA LEU A 19 -7.24 -9.84 5.50
C LEU A 19 -7.85 -8.43 5.40
N VAL A 20 -7.76 -7.82 4.22
CA VAL A 20 -8.26 -6.47 3.96
C VAL A 20 -9.62 -6.53 3.30
N THR A 21 -10.63 -5.91 3.92
CA THR A 21 -11.95 -5.71 3.32
C THR A 21 -12.07 -4.29 2.82
N TYR A 22 -12.49 -4.11 1.57
CA TYR A 22 -12.55 -2.80 0.92
C TYR A 22 -13.76 -2.62 0.00
N ARG A 23 -13.98 -1.36 -0.39
CA ARG A 23 -14.85 -0.96 -1.49
C ARG A 23 -14.00 -0.45 -2.64
N GLU A 24 -14.37 -0.83 -3.86
CA GLU A 24 -13.73 -0.30 -5.05
C GLU A 24 -13.90 1.22 -5.11
N GLY A 25 -12.85 1.91 -5.55
CA GLY A 25 -12.79 3.36 -5.65
C GLY A 25 -11.69 3.76 -6.60
N ARG A 26 -11.82 4.96 -7.19
CA ARG A 26 -10.77 5.58 -8.01
C ARG A 26 -10.35 6.91 -7.35
N PRO A 27 -9.03 7.20 -7.28
CA PRO A 27 -7.91 6.41 -7.81
C PRO A 27 -7.56 5.17 -6.96
N LEU A 28 -7.99 5.13 -5.70
CA LEU A 28 -7.67 4.06 -4.75
C LEU A 28 -8.94 3.48 -4.11
N PRO A 29 -8.93 2.20 -3.71
CA PRO A 29 -10.01 1.60 -2.95
C PRO A 29 -10.13 2.22 -1.56
N THR A 30 -11.32 2.16 -0.98
CA THR A 30 -11.55 2.57 0.42
C THR A 30 -11.52 1.34 1.31
N LEU A 31 -10.58 1.29 2.27
CA LEU A 31 -10.50 0.22 3.25
C LEU A 31 -11.65 0.34 4.26
N THR A 32 -12.20 -0.79 4.67
CA THR A 32 -13.28 -0.87 5.67
C THR A 32 -12.93 -1.73 6.88
N ALA A 33 -11.97 -2.65 6.74
CA ALA A 33 -11.39 -3.43 7.83
C ALA A 33 -10.03 -4.00 7.40
N VAL A 34 -9.12 -4.20 8.33
CA VAL A 34 -7.82 -4.87 8.14
C VAL A 34 -7.61 -5.84 9.30
N LEU A 35 -7.83 -7.13 9.06
CA LEU A 35 -7.81 -8.13 10.13
C LEU A 35 -6.46 -8.87 10.18
N ASP A 36 -5.87 -8.97 11.38
CA ASP A 36 -4.69 -9.81 11.63
C ASP A 36 -5.06 -11.31 11.71
N CYS A 37 -4.07 -12.17 11.92
CA CYS A 37 -4.27 -13.62 12.07
C CYS A 37 -5.10 -14.02 13.30
N GLN A 38 -5.28 -13.10 14.26
CA GLN A 38 -6.11 -13.27 15.44
C GLN A 38 -7.52 -12.70 15.25
N GLY A 39 -7.81 -12.11 14.08
CA GLY A 39 -9.09 -11.48 13.75
C GLY A 39 -9.28 -10.09 14.35
N ARG A 40 -8.22 -9.45 14.85
CA ARG A 40 -8.27 -8.07 15.36
C ARG A 40 -8.23 -7.09 14.20
N ASP A 41 -9.11 -6.10 14.22
CA ASP A 41 -9.11 -5.04 13.21
C ASP A 41 -8.05 -4.00 13.55
N LEU A 42 -7.00 -3.95 12.74
CA LEU A 42 -5.87 -3.05 12.85
C LEU A 42 -6.16 -1.68 12.23
N LEU A 43 -7.19 -1.55 11.37
CA LEU A 43 -7.44 -0.33 10.59
C LEU A 43 -7.48 0.97 11.44
N PRO A 44 -8.08 1.00 12.64
CA PRO A 44 -8.08 2.20 13.49
C PRO A 44 -6.69 2.64 13.97
N ASP A 45 -5.75 1.70 14.07
CA ASP A 45 -4.41 1.91 14.61
C ASP A 45 -3.34 2.07 13.51
N LEU A 46 -3.69 1.81 12.26
CA LEU A 46 -2.77 1.96 11.13
C LEU A 46 -2.49 3.43 10.84
N SER A 47 -1.21 3.73 10.59
CA SER A 47 -0.81 5.02 10.04
C SER A 47 -1.37 5.22 8.62
N GLU A 48 -1.49 6.48 8.19
CA GLU A 48 -1.88 6.81 6.81
C GLU A 48 -0.95 6.16 5.77
N ALA A 49 0.35 6.03 6.09
CA ALA A 49 1.31 5.36 5.23
C ALA A 49 1.00 3.86 5.08
N CYS A 50 0.70 3.17 6.18
CA CYS A 50 0.31 1.75 6.16
C CYS A 50 -1.00 1.55 5.37
N ILE A 51 -1.99 2.43 5.57
CA ILE A 51 -3.24 2.41 4.81
C ILE A 51 -2.95 2.60 3.31
N ARG A 52 -2.06 3.53 2.96
CA ARG A 52 -1.69 3.78 1.56
C ARG A 52 -1.01 2.58 0.91
N ILE A 53 -0.12 1.89 1.63
CA ILE A 53 0.54 0.66 1.14
C ILE A 53 -0.52 -0.38 0.77
N LEU A 54 -1.47 -0.66 1.67
CA LEU A 54 -2.55 -1.62 1.42
C LEU A 54 -3.43 -1.21 0.23
N GLN A 55 -3.80 0.08 0.13
CA GLN A 55 -4.57 0.58 -1.01
C GLN A 55 -3.84 0.41 -2.34
N LEU A 56 -2.54 0.67 -2.38
CA LEU A 56 -1.71 0.51 -3.56
C LEU A 56 -1.56 -0.95 -3.94
N GLU A 57 -1.26 -1.83 -2.99
CA GLU A 57 -1.19 -3.27 -3.22
C GLU A 57 -2.51 -3.78 -3.85
N ILE A 58 -3.65 -3.37 -3.29
CA ILE A 58 -4.96 -3.73 -3.86
C ILE A 58 -5.15 -3.18 -5.27
N ALA A 59 -4.81 -1.90 -5.49
CA ALA A 59 -4.96 -1.28 -6.80
C ALA A 59 -4.07 -1.94 -7.88
N VAL A 60 -2.85 -2.36 -7.51
CA VAL A 60 -1.86 -2.99 -8.38
C VAL A 60 -2.27 -4.41 -8.74
N TYR A 61 -2.61 -5.23 -7.75
CA TYR A 61 -2.79 -6.67 -7.94
C TYR A 61 -4.25 -7.08 -8.17
N TYR A 62 -5.21 -6.27 -7.72
CA TYR A 62 -6.63 -6.64 -7.72
C TYR A 62 -7.56 -5.58 -8.34
N GLY A 63 -7.01 -4.47 -8.86
CA GLY A 63 -7.79 -3.39 -9.47
C GLY A 63 -8.36 -3.78 -10.84
N PRO A 64 -9.60 -3.36 -11.19
CA PRO A 64 -10.14 -3.51 -12.54
C PRO A 64 -9.55 -2.43 -13.44
N GLY A 65 -8.49 -2.75 -14.20
CA GLY A 65 -7.88 -1.83 -15.17
C GLY A 65 -6.38 -1.99 -15.31
N ASP A 66 -5.82 -1.29 -16.30
CA ASP A 66 -4.39 -1.31 -16.65
C ASP A 66 -3.50 -1.32 -15.39
N PRO A 67 -2.70 -2.38 -15.16
CA PRO A 67 -1.92 -2.59 -13.93
C PRO A 67 -0.90 -1.48 -13.62
N PHE A 68 -0.81 -0.45 -14.46
CA PHE A 68 0.06 0.71 -14.30
C PHE A 68 -0.68 2.03 -13.96
N ALA A 69 -1.99 2.03 -13.76
CA ALA A 69 -2.74 3.25 -13.42
C ALA A 69 -2.29 3.91 -12.09
N TRP A 70 -1.68 3.15 -11.18
CA TRP A 70 -1.07 3.65 -9.95
C TRP A 70 0.25 4.40 -10.20
N ALA A 71 0.95 4.14 -11.32
CA ALA A 71 2.28 4.70 -11.60
C ALA A 71 2.26 6.23 -11.67
N LEU A 72 1.12 6.84 -12.02
CA LEU A 72 0.91 8.29 -11.99
C LEU A 72 0.95 8.90 -10.58
N ASN A 73 0.83 8.06 -9.54
CA ASN A 73 0.82 8.47 -8.13
C ASN A 73 2.04 7.92 -7.37
N ALA A 74 2.97 7.25 -8.04
CA ALA A 74 4.23 6.82 -7.44
C ALA A 74 5.08 8.06 -7.14
N VAL A 75 5.45 8.27 -5.87
CA VAL A 75 6.38 9.33 -5.48
C VAL A 75 7.78 8.80 -5.75
N ASP A 76 8.53 9.50 -6.61
CA ASP A 76 9.89 9.10 -6.98
C ASP A 76 10.81 9.27 -5.75
N VAL A 77 11.31 8.16 -5.19
CA VAL A 77 12.13 8.14 -3.96
C VAL A 77 13.61 8.47 -4.27
N VAL A 78 14.00 8.57 -5.55
CA VAL A 78 15.40 8.82 -5.94
C VAL A 78 15.61 10.28 -6.33
N ALA A 79 15.68 11.15 -5.33
CA ALA A 79 16.45 12.39 -5.44
C ALA A 79 17.73 12.22 -4.60
N ALA A 80 18.71 11.49 -5.14
CA ALA A 80 20.06 11.51 -4.59
C ALA A 80 20.64 12.94 -4.72
N PRO A 81 21.29 13.51 -3.70
CA PRO A 81 21.91 14.83 -3.82
C PRO A 81 23.03 14.77 -4.85
N ALA A 82 22.99 15.69 -5.82
CA ALA A 82 24.00 15.81 -6.86
C ALA A 82 25.39 15.99 -6.24
N ALA A 83 26.28 15.02 -6.47
CA ALA A 83 27.69 15.17 -6.16
C ALA A 83 28.25 16.36 -6.94
N ALA A 84 28.79 17.35 -6.22
CA ALA A 84 29.45 18.50 -6.82
C ALA A 84 30.70 18.05 -7.60
N PRO A 85 30.99 18.62 -8.78
CA PRO A 85 32.22 18.29 -9.50
C PRO A 85 33.42 18.80 -8.72
N ALA A 86 34.40 17.91 -8.52
CA ALA A 86 35.70 18.24 -7.94
C ALA A 86 36.39 19.31 -8.81
N ALA A 87 36.69 20.45 -8.20
CA ALA A 87 37.52 21.48 -8.82
C ALA A 87 38.97 20.96 -8.92
N ALA A 88 39.54 21.12 -10.12
CA ALA A 88 40.92 20.81 -10.46
C ALA A 88 41.92 21.80 -9.84
#